data_AF-A0A1J3JZC4-F1
#
_entry.id   AF-A0A1J3JZC4-F1
#
_cell.length_a   1.000
_cell.length_b   1.000
_cell.length_c   1.000
_cell.angle_alpha   90.00
_cell.angle_beta   90.00
_cell.angle_gamma   90.00
#
_symmetry.space_group_name_H-M   'P 1'
#
loop_
_entity.id
_entity.type
_entity.pdbx_description
1 polymer ?
#
loop_
_entity_poly.entity_id
_entity_poly.type
_entity_poly.pdbx_seq_one_letter_code
_entity_poly.pdbx_strand_id
1 'polypeptide(L)'
;DFPQPLHSCDSPEPMLSCDSPELMLSCDSLECESLEQLVSPWEVSAKEGGKIDYNKLIDKFGCQRIKESLTDRVESLTDREPHVFLRRG
;
A
#
# COMPACT_ATOMS: atom_id res chain seq x y z
N ASP A 1 -25.35 -29.19 56.30
CA ASP A 1 -24.72 -27.90 56.60
C ASP A 1 -23.30 -28.11 57.09
N PHE A 2 -22.21 -27.92 56.35
CA PHE A 2 -21.91 -26.96 55.28
C PHE A 2 -20.64 -27.50 54.57
N PRO A 3 -20.63 -27.81 53.27
CA PRO A 3 -19.36 -27.97 52.56
C PRO A 3 -18.81 -26.60 52.15
N GLN A 4 -17.56 -26.39 52.54
CA GLN A 4 -16.72 -25.20 52.39
C GLN A 4 -16.38 -24.86 50.91
N PRO A 5 -15.93 -23.62 50.63
CA PRO A 5 -16.02 -22.99 49.31
C PRO A 5 -14.95 -23.48 48.33
N LEU A 6 -15.31 -23.51 47.05
CA LEU A 6 -14.40 -23.73 45.93
C LEU A 6 -13.49 -22.50 45.74
N HIS A 7 -12.34 -22.52 46.42
CA HIS A 7 -11.16 -21.70 46.14
C HIS A 7 -10.33 -22.47 45.09
N SER A 8 -10.47 -22.11 43.82
CA SER A 8 -9.58 -21.21 43.07
C SER A 8 -8.14 -21.73 42.91
N CYS A 9 -7.82 -21.99 41.64
CA CYS A 9 -6.49 -21.98 41.00
C CYS A 9 -5.33 -22.67 41.73
N ASP A 10 -5.06 -23.93 41.37
CA ASP A 10 -3.68 -24.42 41.27
C ASP A 10 -3.61 -25.55 40.23
N SER A 11 -3.41 -25.14 38.97
CA SER A 11 -2.80 -25.99 37.95
C SER A 11 -1.78 -25.11 37.24
N PRO A 12 -0.47 -25.34 37.40
CA PRO A 12 0.53 -24.66 36.62
C PRO A 12 0.38 -25.13 35.17
N GLU A 13 -0.04 -24.23 34.28
CA GLU A 13 0.03 -24.52 32.85
C GLU A 13 1.50 -24.77 32.48
N PRO A 14 1.80 -25.89 31.79
CA PRO A 14 3.16 -26.19 31.40
C PRO A 14 3.67 -25.12 30.44
N MET A 15 4.86 -24.61 30.78
CA MET A 15 5.60 -23.62 30.01
C MET A 15 5.67 -24.00 28.53
N LEU A 16 5.37 -23.01 27.70
CA LEU A 16 5.61 -22.96 26.27
C LEU A 16 6.90 -23.69 25.87
N SER A 17 6.78 -24.64 24.94
CA SER A 17 7.83 -24.87 23.94
C SER A 17 7.30 -24.38 22.60
N CYS A 18 7.28 -23.06 22.41
CA CYS A 18 7.11 -22.43 21.11
C CYS A 18 8.42 -22.59 20.32
N ASP A 19 8.63 -23.76 19.73
CA ASP A 19 9.63 -23.96 18.69
C ASP A 19 8.90 -24.05 17.34
N SER A 20 8.29 -22.93 16.95
CA SER A 20 7.68 -22.77 15.63
C SER A 20 8.22 -21.47 15.02
N PRO A 21 9.30 -21.55 14.22
CA PRO A 21 9.98 -20.37 13.67
C PRO A 21 9.34 -19.91 12.34
N GLU A 22 8.01 -19.96 12.22
CA GLU A 22 7.30 -19.46 11.05
C GLU A 22 6.10 -18.61 11.48
N LEU A 23 6.42 -17.38 11.91
CA LEU A 23 5.63 -16.17 11.63
C LEU A 23 6.48 -14.96 12.06
N MET A 24 7.70 -14.91 11.53
CA MET A 24 8.52 -13.71 11.58
C MET A 24 7.96 -12.74 10.54
N LEU A 25 7.00 -11.94 10.99
CA LEU A 25 6.72 -10.56 10.58
C LEU A 25 7.41 -10.14 9.26
N SER A 26 6.87 -10.54 8.11
CA SER A 26 7.15 -9.85 6.86
C SER A 26 6.22 -8.64 6.77
N CYS A 27 6.44 -7.67 7.64
CA CYS A 27 5.93 -6.31 7.48
C CYS A 27 7.12 -5.38 7.22
N ASP A 28 7.89 -5.70 6.18
CA ASP A 28 8.87 -4.77 5.61
C ASP A 28 8.18 -3.93 4.51
N SER A 29 7.07 -3.30 4.89
CA SER A 29 6.37 -2.32 4.05
C SER A 29 6.59 -0.88 4.52
N LEU A 30 7.51 -0.64 5.46
CA LEU A 30 7.65 0.67 6.13
C LEU A 30 9.07 1.25 6.10
N GLU A 31 9.89 0.93 5.08
CA GLU A 31 11.12 1.70 4.84
C GLU A 31 11.23 2.15 3.38
N CYS A 32 10.35 3.08 2.98
CA CYS A 32 10.60 4.13 1.98
C CYS A 32 9.58 5.29 2.05
N GLU A 33 8.92 5.49 3.20
CA GLU A 33 7.95 6.59 3.40
C GLU A 33 8.61 7.97 3.61
N SER A 34 9.92 8.03 3.85
CA SER A 34 10.56 9.24 4.38
C SER A 34 11.09 10.23 3.33
N LEU A 35 10.79 10.04 2.05
CA LEU A 35 11.25 10.91 0.96
C LEU A 35 10.06 11.53 0.24
N GLU A 36 9.35 12.42 0.93
CA GLU A 36 8.10 13.01 0.47
C GLU A 36 8.29 13.85 -0.81
N GLN A 37 7.69 13.39 -1.90
CA GLN A 37 7.47 14.21 -3.09
C GLN A 37 6.33 15.20 -2.82
N LEU A 38 6.61 16.51 -2.94
CA LEU A 38 5.62 17.55 -2.72
C LEU A 38 4.99 17.95 -4.05
N VAL A 39 3.68 17.75 -4.16
CA VAL A 39 2.90 18.16 -5.34
C VAL A 39 1.67 18.91 -4.83
N SER A 40 1.65 20.20 -5.10
CA SER A 40 0.57 21.13 -4.76
C SER A 40 0.23 22.00 -5.99
N PRO A 41 -0.88 22.76 -5.98
CA PRO A 41 -1.24 23.61 -7.12
C PRO A 41 -0.23 24.71 -7.46
N TRP A 42 0.64 25.08 -6.51
CA TRP A 42 1.63 26.15 -6.63
C TRP A 42 3.08 25.65 -6.66
N GLU A 43 3.36 24.47 -6.09
CA GLU A 43 4.71 23.94 -5.94
C GLU A 43 4.78 22.46 -6.26
N VAL A 44 5.79 22.09 -7.04
CA VAL A 44 6.16 20.70 -7.35
C VAL A 44 7.64 20.53 -7.07
N SER A 45 7.99 19.62 -6.14
CA SER A 45 9.37 19.28 -5.84
C SER A 45 9.56 17.76 -5.71
N ALA A 46 10.60 17.27 -6.36
CA ALA A 46 11.09 15.91 -6.23
C ALA A 46 12.30 15.91 -5.29
N LYS A 47 12.47 14.85 -4.49
CA LYS A 47 13.69 14.74 -3.68
C LYS A 47 14.92 14.58 -4.58
N GLU A 48 16.05 15.18 -4.18
CA GLU A 48 17.38 15.04 -4.79
C GLU A 48 17.47 15.50 -6.26
N GLY A 49 16.58 16.40 -6.70
CA GLY A 49 16.56 16.86 -8.10
C GLY A 49 16.21 15.75 -9.10
N GLY A 50 15.66 14.65 -8.60
CA GLY A 50 15.25 13.49 -9.39
C GLY A 50 13.97 13.73 -10.19
N LYS A 51 13.58 12.71 -10.97
CA LYS A 51 12.33 12.68 -11.71
C LYS A 51 11.14 12.43 -10.77
N ILE A 52 10.00 13.02 -11.09
CA ILE A 52 8.73 12.73 -10.41
C ILE A 52 8.31 11.28 -10.61
N ASP A 53 7.99 10.60 -9.52
CA ASP A 53 7.42 9.25 -9.55
C ASP A 53 5.89 9.35 -9.68
N TYR A 54 5.39 9.11 -10.89
CA TYR A 54 3.97 9.16 -11.18
C TYR A 54 3.19 7.96 -10.61
N ASN A 55 3.81 6.80 -10.39
CA ASN A 55 3.10 5.65 -9.82
C ASN A 55 2.70 5.97 -8.37
N LYS A 56 3.63 6.53 -7.60
CA LYS A 56 3.33 7.02 -6.24
C LYS A 56 2.26 8.10 -6.21
N LEU A 57 2.22 8.99 -7.20
CA LEU A 57 1.17 10.02 -7.28
C LEU A 57 -0.21 9.44 -7.57
N ILE A 58 -0.29 8.44 -8.45
CA ILE A 58 -1.55 7.77 -8.77
C ILE A 58 -2.14 7.18 -7.49
N ASP A 59 -1.34 6.49 -6.70
CA ASP A 59 -1.78 5.88 -5.44
C ASP A 59 -2.12 6.94 -4.38
N LYS A 60 -1.27 7.96 -4.20
CA LYS A 60 -1.46 9.04 -3.21
C LYS A 60 -2.72 9.87 -3.46
N PHE A 61 -3.01 10.18 -4.72
CA PHE A 61 -4.20 10.96 -5.10
C PHE A 61 -5.43 10.08 -5.37
N GLY A 62 -5.30 8.75 -5.35
CA GLY A 62 -6.39 7.83 -5.65
C GLY A 62 -6.88 7.91 -7.10
N CYS A 63 -5.99 8.26 -8.03
CA CYS A 63 -6.29 8.32 -9.45
C CYS A 63 -6.26 6.93 -10.09
N GLN A 64 -6.75 6.83 -11.32
CA GLN A 64 -6.64 5.61 -12.12
C GLN A 64 -5.56 5.77 -13.18
N ARG A 65 -4.72 4.74 -13.34
CA ARG A 65 -3.76 4.71 -14.44
C ARG A 65 -4.48 4.53 -15.78
N ILE A 66 -4.07 5.30 -16.78
CA ILE A 66 -4.55 5.16 -18.16
C ILE A 66 -3.99 3.86 -18.74
N LYS A 67 -4.88 2.93 -19.09
CA LYS A 67 -4.55 1.65 -19.73
C LYS A 67 -4.78 1.76 -21.24
N GLU A 68 -4.13 0.90 -22.01
CA GLU A 68 -4.31 0.83 -23.47
C GLU A 68 -5.78 0.66 -23.86
N SER A 69 -6.54 -0.15 -23.12
CA SER A 69 -7.98 -0.32 -23.34
C SER A 69 -8.80 0.99 -23.30
N LEU A 70 -8.36 1.98 -22.52
CA LEU A 70 -8.99 3.31 -22.50
C LEU A 70 -8.59 4.12 -23.73
N THR A 71 -7.32 4.03 -24.15
CA THR A 71 -6.82 4.67 -25.37
C THR A 71 -7.53 4.14 -26.61
N ASP A 72 -7.69 2.81 -26.72
CA ASP A 72 -8.42 2.15 -27.82
C ASP A 72 -9.89 2.56 -27.84
N ARG A 73 -10.49 2.69 -26.66
CA ARG A 73 -11.87 3.16 -26.53
C ARG A 73 -12.01 4.60 -27.01
N VAL A 74 -11.06 5.49 -26.68
CA VAL A 74 -11.07 6.88 -27.17
C VAL A 74 -11.00 6.91 -28.70
N GLU A 75 -10.14 6.09 -29.31
CA GLU A 75 -10.05 5.96 -30.77
C GLU A 75 -11.40 5.51 -31.36
N SER A 76 -11.97 4.42 -30.83
CA SER A 76 -13.25 3.86 -31.31
C SER A 76 -14.44 4.82 -31.21
N LEU A 77 -14.42 5.76 -30.25
CA LEU A 77 -15.51 6.70 -30.02
C LEU A 77 -15.35 7.99 -30.82
N THR A 78 -14.13 8.31 -31.24
CA THR A 78 -13.81 9.57 -31.92
C THR A 78 -13.45 9.40 -33.39
N ASP A 79 -13.24 8.15 -33.84
CA ASP A 79 -12.74 7.78 -35.17
C ASP A 79 -11.48 8.56 -35.56
N ARG A 80 -10.65 8.87 -34.56
CA ARG A 80 -9.40 9.62 -34.71
C ARG A 80 -8.30 8.96 -33.91
N GLU A 81 -7.10 9.04 -34.47
CA GLU A 81 -5.90 8.56 -33.81
C GLU A 81 -5.71 9.26 -32.45
N PRO A 82 -5.51 8.50 -31.35
CA PRO A 82 -5.28 9.06 -30.04
C PRO A 82 -4.08 10.01 -30.02
N HIS A 83 -4.24 11.12 -29.29
CA HIS A 83 -3.20 12.11 -29.15
C HIS A 83 -1.89 11.48 -28.64
N VAL A 84 -0.75 12.01 -29.08
CA VAL A 84 0.58 11.46 -28.75
C VAL A 84 0.85 11.34 -27.25
N PHE A 85 0.24 12.18 -26.42
CA PHE A 85 0.36 12.10 -24.95
C PHE A 85 -0.33 10.88 -24.35
N LEU A 86 -1.46 10.44 -24.91
CA LEU A 86 -2.13 9.23 -24.43
C LEU A 86 -1.36 7.97 -24.83
N ARG A 87 -0.63 8.01 -25.96
CA ARG A 87 0.16 6.89 -26.46
C ARG A 87 1.52 6.74 -25.80
N ARG A 88 2.09 7.83 -25.28
CA ARG A 88 3.45 7.84 -24.70
C ARG A 88 3.48 7.75 -23.17
N GLY A 89 2.32 7.88 -22.52
CA GLY A 89 2.15 7.66 -21.07
C GLY A 89 3.13 8.45 -20.22
#